data_AF-A0A257KPH5-F1
#
_entry.id   AF-A0A257KPH5-F1
#
_cell.length_a   1.000
_cell.length_b   1.000
_cell.length_c   1.000
_cell.angle_alpha   90.00
_cell.angle_beta   90.00
_cell.angle_gamma   90.00
#
_symmetry.space_group_name_H-M   'P 1'
#
loop_
_entity.id
_entity.type
_entity.pdbx_description
1 polymer ?
#
loop_
_entity_poly.entity_id
_entity_poly.type
_entity_poly.pdbx_seq_one_letter_code
_entity_poly.pdbx_strand_id
1 'polypeptide(L)'
;MANIPLTRCQFLLPFVGILDDTGAPTSSLLARFRLPSSLIDKSDLYVPLMPAIRFMETARRSQGIEEFGFLASQRLHYSHMREKTRALIAQAPTLLVALRHACTWAPREDTILSMWIEHDDDHARICTTLAGTNGLLHMEHLQWIQNIFSIHIVRQFAGPDWMPATIAFEARYTPRPATQALWPNVRFLSGQHAAWIDVPISYLSLTNRRKDVSFTPQAHEDGPSGYDIVELLKLMLPSYLDDGIPALADVAEMAGVSTRSFQRKLAHVGLSYSDLLDTVRYENASKLLRETDSRIIDIAFSSGYTDPAHFSRAFRRIAGVTPRQFREQSRPG
;
A
#
# COMPACT_ATOMS: atom_id res chain seq x y z
N MET A 1 -5.30 -18.27 11.35
CA MET A 1 -6.40 -17.73 10.51
C MET A 1 -5.82 -17.43 9.14
N ALA A 2 -6.43 -17.86 8.03
CA ALA A 2 -5.91 -17.55 6.70
C ALA A 2 -5.94 -16.02 6.50
N ASN A 3 -4.78 -15.42 6.22
CA ASN A 3 -4.57 -13.99 6.05
C ASN A 3 -3.53 -13.79 4.94
N ILE A 4 -3.70 -12.77 4.11
CA ILE A 4 -2.75 -12.38 3.08
C ILE A 4 -2.34 -10.94 3.39
N PRO A 5 -1.18 -10.70 4.03
CA PRO A 5 -0.68 -9.35 4.21
C PRO A 5 -0.49 -8.66 2.87
N LEU A 6 -1.03 -7.45 2.71
CA LEU A 6 -1.01 -6.69 1.49
C LEU A 6 -0.38 -5.33 1.71
N THR A 7 0.35 -4.87 0.70
CA THR A 7 0.93 -3.54 0.67
C THR A 7 0.58 -2.86 -0.64
N ARG A 8 0.50 -1.53 -0.65
CA ARG A 8 0.20 -0.78 -1.87
C ARG A 8 1.34 -0.86 -2.88
N CYS A 9 1.00 -0.94 -4.17
CA CYS A 9 1.97 -0.90 -5.27
C CYS A 9 2.84 0.37 -5.22
N GLN A 10 2.28 1.49 -4.76
CA GLN A 10 2.99 2.75 -4.57
C GLN A 10 4.29 2.61 -3.77
N PHE A 11 4.36 1.68 -2.81
CA PHE A 11 5.55 1.50 -1.98
C PHE A 11 6.64 0.64 -2.64
N LEU A 12 6.33 -0.03 -3.76
CA LEU A 12 7.32 -0.72 -4.58
C LEU A 12 7.98 0.21 -5.61
N LEU A 13 7.29 1.30 -6.01
CA LEU A 13 7.77 2.22 -7.05
C LEU A 13 9.16 2.82 -6.78
N PRO A 14 9.51 3.27 -5.57
CA PRO A 14 10.86 3.75 -5.29
C PRO A 14 11.95 2.71 -5.57
N PHE A 15 11.70 1.44 -5.22
CA PHE A 15 12.64 0.35 -5.45
C PHE A 15 12.80 0.04 -6.93
N VAL A 16 11.68 0.00 -7.66
CA VAL A 16 11.67 -0.15 -9.13
C VAL A 16 12.46 0.98 -9.79
N GLY A 17 12.21 2.23 -9.42
CA GLY A 17 12.95 3.36 -9.98
C GLY A 17 14.46 3.27 -9.73
N ILE A 18 14.89 2.81 -8.55
CA ILE A 18 16.33 2.62 -8.27
C ILE A 18 16.90 1.52 -9.16
N LEU A 19 16.17 0.41 -9.36
CA LEU A 19 16.59 -0.68 -10.22
C LEU A 19 16.71 -0.22 -11.68
N ASP A 20 15.72 0.53 -12.16
CA ASP A 20 15.71 1.07 -13.51
C ASP A 20 16.89 2.03 -13.76
N ASP A 21 17.20 2.91 -12.79
CA ASP A 21 18.36 3.80 -12.86
C ASP A 21 19.70 3.05 -12.91
N THR A 22 19.75 1.84 -12.34
CA THR A 22 20.94 0.97 -12.39
C THR A 22 20.98 0.05 -13.61
N GLY A 23 19.97 0.08 -14.48
CA GLY A 23 19.87 -0.80 -15.65
C GLY A 23 19.57 -2.26 -15.30
N ALA A 24 19.03 -2.52 -14.10
CA ALA A 24 18.70 -3.86 -13.64
C ALA A 24 17.54 -4.46 -14.46
N PRO A 25 17.40 -5.79 -14.52
CA PRO A 25 16.30 -6.46 -15.24
C PRO A 25 14.99 -6.42 -14.43
N THR A 26 14.47 -5.21 -14.18
CA THR A 26 13.37 -4.96 -13.24
C THR A 26 12.10 -5.74 -13.59
N SER A 27 11.70 -5.77 -14.86
CA SER A 27 10.52 -6.52 -15.30
C SER A 27 10.67 -8.02 -15.05
N SER A 28 11.84 -8.59 -15.28
CA SER A 28 12.12 -10.01 -15.00
C SER A 28 12.12 -10.30 -13.51
N LEU A 29 12.62 -9.38 -12.68
CA LEU A 29 12.59 -9.51 -11.22
C LEU A 29 11.15 -9.45 -10.69
N LEU A 30 10.32 -8.51 -11.16
CA LEU A 30 8.91 -8.43 -10.79
C LEU A 30 8.16 -9.72 -11.17
N ALA A 31 8.32 -10.17 -12.42
CA ALA A 31 7.69 -11.39 -12.91
C ALA A 31 8.09 -12.64 -12.11
N ARG A 32 9.37 -12.76 -11.72
CA ARG A 32 9.87 -13.86 -10.88
C ARG A 32 9.12 -13.99 -9.55
N PHE A 33 8.68 -12.86 -8.97
CA PHE A 33 7.92 -12.85 -7.72
C PHE A 33 6.42 -12.69 -7.94
N ARG A 34 5.93 -12.78 -9.18
CA ARG A 34 4.52 -12.58 -9.53
C ARG A 34 3.98 -11.25 -9.00
N LEU A 35 4.78 -10.21 -9.16
CA LEU A 35 4.36 -8.84 -8.92
C LEU A 35 3.94 -8.20 -10.25
N PRO A 36 2.94 -7.30 -10.24
CA PRO A 36 2.53 -6.59 -11.44
C PRO A 36 3.70 -5.84 -12.07
N SER A 37 3.75 -5.85 -13.40
CA SER A 37 4.72 -5.15 -14.23
C SER A 37 4.43 -3.65 -14.34
N SER A 38 3.15 -3.25 -14.40
CA SER A 38 2.69 -1.86 -14.50
C SER A 38 2.35 -1.22 -13.15
N LEU A 39 3.30 -1.21 -12.21
CA LEU A 39 3.08 -0.70 -10.85
C LEU A 39 2.66 0.79 -10.79
N ILE A 40 3.07 1.60 -11.77
CA ILE A 40 2.76 3.04 -11.82
C ILE A 40 1.26 3.25 -11.98
N ASP A 41 0.65 2.56 -12.95
CA ASP A 41 -0.79 2.62 -13.23
C ASP A 41 -1.63 1.99 -12.09
N LYS A 42 -0.99 1.16 -11.27
CA LYS A 42 -1.60 0.37 -10.20
C LYS A 42 -1.25 0.89 -8.81
N SER A 43 -0.72 2.11 -8.68
CA SER A 43 -0.16 2.66 -7.44
C SER A 43 -1.12 2.62 -6.23
N ASP A 44 -2.42 2.81 -6.44
CA ASP A 44 -3.46 2.72 -5.40
C ASP A 44 -3.96 1.30 -5.11
N LEU A 45 -3.55 0.31 -5.91
CA LEU A 45 -3.90 -1.09 -5.74
C LEU A 45 -2.90 -1.82 -4.84
N TYR A 46 -3.21 -3.06 -4.50
CA TYR A 46 -2.47 -3.84 -3.52
C TYR A 46 -1.81 -5.08 -4.11
N VAL A 47 -0.65 -5.44 -3.54
CA VAL A 47 0.07 -6.67 -3.84
C VAL A 47 0.39 -7.40 -2.55
N PRO A 48 0.58 -8.74 -2.59
CA PRO A 48 0.99 -9.51 -1.43
C PRO A 48 2.37 -9.05 -0.92
N LEU A 49 2.44 -8.75 0.38
CA LEU A 49 3.63 -8.20 1.02
C LEU A 49 4.82 -9.17 0.96
N MET A 50 4.58 -10.47 1.14
CA MET A 50 5.66 -11.47 1.18
C MET A 50 6.42 -11.59 -0.15
N PRO A 51 5.75 -11.72 -1.32
CA PRO A 51 6.38 -11.52 -2.62
C PRO A 51 7.14 -10.19 -2.77
N ALA A 52 6.59 -9.07 -2.30
CA ALA A 52 7.27 -7.77 -2.36
C ALA A 52 8.58 -7.75 -1.55
N ILE A 53 8.59 -8.30 -0.33
CA ILE A 53 9.80 -8.42 0.50
C ILE A 53 10.85 -9.29 -0.20
N ARG A 54 10.45 -10.45 -0.75
CA ARG A 54 11.38 -11.33 -1.47
C ARG A 54 11.93 -10.69 -2.74
N PHE A 55 11.12 -9.90 -3.43
CA PHE A 55 11.55 -9.08 -4.56
C PHE A 55 12.63 -8.08 -4.12
N MET A 56 12.36 -7.26 -3.11
CA MET A 56 13.31 -6.25 -2.62
C MET A 56 14.63 -6.89 -2.21
N GLU A 57 14.60 -8.00 -1.47
CA GLU A 57 15.82 -8.65 -0.99
C GLU A 57 16.62 -9.30 -2.13
N THR A 58 15.93 -9.91 -3.10
CA THR A 58 16.60 -10.51 -4.26
C THR A 58 17.20 -9.43 -5.17
N ALA A 59 16.47 -8.34 -5.39
CA ALA A 59 16.93 -7.21 -6.18
C ALA A 59 18.16 -6.58 -5.52
N ARG A 60 18.08 -6.28 -4.22
CA ARG A 60 19.20 -5.75 -3.42
C ARG A 60 20.45 -6.61 -3.55
N ARG A 61 20.33 -7.94 -3.32
CA ARG A 61 21.46 -8.86 -3.40
C ARG A 61 22.03 -8.97 -4.81
N SER A 62 21.16 -9.16 -5.82
CA SER A 62 21.61 -9.39 -7.20
C SER A 62 22.21 -8.17 -7.86
N GLN A 63 21.78 -6.96 -7.47
CA GLN A 63 22.27 -5.70 -8.01
C GLN A 63 23.33 -5.04 -7.10
N GLY A 64 23.70 -5.66 -5.97
CA GLY A 64 24.68 -5.10 -5.04
C GLY A 64 24.28 -3.75 -4.43
N ILE A 65 22.98 -3.47 -4.32
CA ILE A 65 22.48 -2.19 -3.82
C ILE A 65 22.57 -2.19 -2.29
N GLU A 66 23.31 -1.24 -1.75
CA GLU A 66 23.40 -1.01 -0.32
C GLU A 66 22.32 -0.02 0.13
N GLU A 67 21.86 -0.11 1.39
CA GLU A 67 20.91 0.86 1.95
C GLU A 67 19.60 0.99 1.14
N PHE A 68 19.15 -0.08 0.47
CA PHE A 68 18.04 -0.01 -0.51
C PHE A 68 16.75 0.61 0.05
N GLY A 69 16.40 0.27 1.29
CA GLY A 69 15.27 0.86 2.00
C GLY A 69 15.42 2.37 2.27
N PHE A 70 16.62 2.80 2.61
CA PHE A 70 16.93 4.22 2.80
C PHE A 70 16.88 4.96 1.45
N LEU A 71 17.50 4.42 0.40
CA LEU A 71 17.44 5.01 -0.94
C LEU A 71 15.99 5.13 -1.44
N ALA A 72 15.17 4.11 -1.18
CA ALA A 72 13.74 4.14 -1.50
C ALA A 72 13.01 5.23 -0.70
N SER A 73 13.32 5.40 0.58
CA SER A 73 12.70 6.43 1.42
C SER A 73 12.99 7.85 0.96
N GLN A 74 14.17 8.10 0.36
CA GLN A 74 14.51 9.40 -0.23
C GLN A 74 13.63 9.78 -1.44
N ARG A 75 13.03 8.80 -2.11
CA ARG A 75 12.12 9.01 -3.24
C ARG A 75 10.65 9.07 -2.82
N LEU A 76 10.36 8.93 -1.52
CA LEU A 76 9.00 9.00 -1.00
C LEU A 76 8.65 10.43 -0.60
N HIS A 77 7.45 10.85 -0.98
CA HIS A 77 6.89 12.15 -0.65
C HIS A 77 5.55 11.99 0.05
N TYR A 78 5.13 13.04 0.75
CA TYR A 78 3.81 13.11 1.38
C TYR A 78 2.67 12.76 0.42
N SER A 79 2.79 13.12 -0.88
CA SER A 79 1.80 12.82 -1.92
C SER A 79 1.58 11.33 -2.20
N HIS A 80 2.49 10.45 -1.79
CA HIS A 80 2.37 9.00 -1.98
C HIS A 80 1.44 8.32 -0.96
N MET A 81 1.04 9.02 0.11
CA MET A 81 -0.03 8.54 0.99
C MET A 81 -1.39 8.63 0.28
N ARG A 82 -2.35 7.78 0.67
CA ARG A 82 -3.72 7.82 0.13
C ARG A 82 -4.29 9.23 0.23
N GLU A 83 -5.00 9.65 -0.81
CA GLU A 83 -5.61 10.97 -0.87
C GLU A 83 -6.49 11.25 0.34
N LYS A 84 -7.32 10.28 0.77
CA LYS A 84 -8.15 10.41 1.96
C LYS A 84 -7.34 10.65 3.24
N THR A 85 -6.28 9.87 3.45
CA THR A 85 -5.38 10.05 4.60
C THR A 85 -4.74 11.44 4.57
N ARG A 86 -4.27 11.88 3.39
CA ARG A 86 -3.71 13.23 3.21
C ARG A 86 -4.73 14.32 3.48
N ALA A 87 -5.96 14.17 3.01
CA ALA A 87 -7.05 15.13 3.23
C ALA A 87 -7.37 15.27 4.72
N LEU A 88 -7.47 14.16 5.45
CA LEU A 88 -7.71 14.15 6.90
C LEU A 88 -6.57 14.84 7.67
N ILE A 89 -5.33 14.55 7.31
CA ILE A 89 -4.16 15.19 7.92
C ILE A 89 -4.12 16.69 7.57
N ALA A 90 -4.44 17.06 6.32
CA ALA A 90 -4.46 18.45 5.88
C ALA A 90 -5.54 19.29 6.61
N GLN A 91 -6.67 18.68 6.95
CA GLN A 91 -7.75 19.36 7.68
C GLN A 91 -7.57 19.30 9.21
N ALA A 92 -6.58 18.56 9.71
CA ALA A 92 -6.35 18.42 11.14
C ALA A 92 -5.94 19.76 11.78
N PRO A 93 -6.57 20.17 12.90
CA PRO A 93 -6.26 21.44 13.56
C PRO A 93 -4.88 21.45 14.22
N THR A 94 -4.39 20.29 14.67
CA THR A 94 -3.09 20.14 15.32
C THR A 94 -2.35 18.90 14.83
N LEU A 95 -1.04 18.87 15.03
CA LEU A 95 -0.21 17.69 14.73
C LEU A 95 -0.72 16.43 15.44
N LEU A 96 -1.17 16.53 16.70
CA LEU A 96 -1.75 15.40 17.42
C LEU A 96 -2.96 14.80 16.68
N VAL A 97 -3.86 15.65 16.18
CA VAL A 97 -5.04 15.17 15.45
C VAL A 97 -4.63 14.54 14.11
N ALA A 98 -3.65 15.13 13.41
CA ALA A 98 -3.08 14.55 12.20
C ALA A 98 -2.46 13.16 12.43
N LEU A 99 -1.65 13.02 13.49
CA LEU A 99 -1.02 11.75 13.86
C LEU A 99 -2.07 10.72 14.26
N ARG A 100 -3.14 11.11 14.97
CA ARG A 100 -4.27 10.21 15.27
C ARG A 100 -4.97 9.73 14.00
N HIS A 101 -5.17 10.61 13.02
CA HIS A 101 -5.68 10.18 11.70
C HIS A 101 -4.72 9.19 11.04
N ALA A 102 -3.41 9.45 11.05
CA ALA A 102 -2.43 8.50 10.52
C ALA A 102 -2.49 7.15 11.24
N CYS A 103 -2.56 7.12 12.57
CA CYS A 103 -2.72 5.89 13.36
C CYS A 103 -3.98 5.13 12.97
N THR A 104 -5.13 5.81 12.87
CA THR A 104 -6.39 5.17 12.47
C THR A 104 -6.30 4.62 11.06
N TRP A 105 -5.74 5.36 10.09
CA TRP A 105 -5.78 5.00 8.67
C TRP A 105 -4.58 4.18 8.20
N ALA A 106 -3.60 3.89 9.06
CA ALA A 106 -2.42 3.10 8.73
C ALA A 106 -2.72 1.73 8.06
N PRO A 107 -3.74 0.95 8.49
CA PRO A 107 -4.09 -0.31 7.83
C PRO A 107 -4.52 -0.17 6.36
N ARG A 108 -4.85 1.05 5.90
CA ARG A 108 -5.23 1.34 4.50
C ARG A 108 -4.01 1.66 3.63
N GLU A 109 -2.84 1.86 4.23
CA GLU A 109 -1.58 1.97 3.47
C GLU A 109 -0.94 0.58 3.33
N ASP A 110 -0.97 -0.22 4.40
CA ASP A 110 -0.52 -1.61 4.43
C ASP A 110 -1.41 -2.39 5.42
N THR A 111 -1.99 -3.52 4.99
CA THR A 111 -3.13 -4.15 5.69
C THR A 111 -2.79 -4.74 7.05
N ILE A 112 -1.51 -4.87 7.37
CA ILE A 112 -1.02 -5.34 8.67
C ILE A 112 -0.24 -4.26 9.43
N LEU A 113 -0.20 -3.02 8.94
CA LEU A 113 0.45 -1.91 9.61
C LEU A 113 -0.39 -1.42 10.79
N SER A 114 0.18 -1.56 11.97
CA SER A 114 -0.30 -0.91 13.19
C SER A 114 0.56 0.30 13.46
N MET A 115 -0.08 1.43 13.76
CA MET A 115 0.58 2.68 14.11
C MET A 115 -0.09 3.27 15.36
N TRP A 116 0.71 3.71 16.32
CA TRP A 116 0.22 4.28 17.59
C TRP A 116 1.17 5.35 18.12
N ILE A 117 0.71 6.09 19.13
CA ILE A 117 1.50 7.13 19.79
C ILE A 117 1.73 6.67 21.24
N GLU A 118 3.00 6.54 21.61
CA GLU A 118 3.41 6.47 23.01
C GLU A 118 3.87 7.85 23.44
N HIS A 119 3.65 8.23 24.70
CA HIS A 119 4.12 9.52 25.20
C HIS A 119 4.61 9.39 26.65
N ASP A 120 5.66 10.13 26.94
CA ASP A 120 6.11 10.49 28.28
C ASP A 120 5.96 12.01 28.48
N ASP A 121 6.57 12.55 29.53
CA ASP A 121 6.39 13.96 29.92
C ASP A 121 6.96 14.95 28.91
N ASP A 122 8.02 14.58 28.18
CA ASP A 122 8.77 15.48 27.30
C ASP A 122 8.67 15.09 25.81
N HIS A 123 8.40 13.82 25.53
CA HIS A 123 8.46 13.26 24.18
C HIS A 123 7.25 12.37 23.84
N ALA A 124 6.88 12.41 22.56
CA ALA A 124 5.97 11.47 21.93
C ALA A 124 6.75 10.61 20.94
N ARG A 125 6.54 9.29 21.01
CA ARG A 125 7.05 8.32 20.04
C ARG A 125 5.92 7.92 19.11
N ILE A 126 6.18 8.08 17.81
CA ILE A 126 5.26 7.65 16.76
C ILE A 126 5.70 6.26 16.32
N CYS A 127 5.01 5.24 16.82
CA CYS A 127 5.40 3.85 16.70
C CYS A 127 4.68 3.14 15.55
N THR A 128 5.38 2.23 14.87
CA THR A 128 4.84 1.36 13.83
C THR A 128 5.33 -0.08 13.97
N THR A 129 4.47 -1.04 13.64
CA THR A 129 4.84 -2.44 13.45
C THR A 129 4.01 -3.08 12.35
N LEU A 130 4.51 -4.15 11.75
CA LEU A 130 3.79 -4.98 10.80
C LEU A 130 3.37 -6.28 11.51
N ALA A 131 2.08 -6.41 11.81
CA ALA A 131 1.59 -7.55 12.56
C ALA A 131 1.86 -8.88 11.82
N GLY A 132 2.40 -9.86 12.53
CA GLY A 132 2.68 -11.18 11.96
C GLY A 132 3.94 -11.27 11.10
N THR A 133 4.80 -10.23 11.09
CA THR A 133 6.12 -10.29 10.43
C THR A 133 7.27 -10.65 11.38
N ASN A 134 6.95 -11.07 12.61
CA ASN A 134 7.95 -11.45 13.61
C ASN A 134 8.90 -12.52 13.06
N GLY A 135 10.21 -12.25 13.09
CA GLY A 135 11.25 -13.16 12.61
C GLY A 135 11.53 -13.09 11.11
N LEU A 136 10.80 -12.27 10.34
CA LEU A 136 11.19 -11.96 8.96
C LEU A 136 12.47 -11.12 8.95
N LEU A 137 13.36 -11.45 8.01
CA LEU A 137 14.60 -10.71 7.78
C LEU A 137 14.34 -9.50 6.87
N HIS A 138 15.24 -8.53 6.92
CA HIS A 138 15.27 -7.38 6.02
C HIS A 138 14.08 -6.40 6.14
N MET A 139 13.43 -6.39 7.31
CA MET A 139 12.31 -5.51 7.61
C MET A 139 12.71 -4.03 7.66
N GLU A 140 14.00 -3.71 7.74
CA GLU A 140 14.51 -2.33 7.68
C GLU A 140 14.06 -1.58 6.41
N HIS A 141 13.81 -2.29 5.30
CA HIS A 141 13.30 -1.67 4.07
C HIS A 141 11.92 -1.05 4.27
N LEU A 142 11.01 -1.77 4.91
CA LEU A 142 9.65 -1.32 5.18
C LEU A 142 9.61 -0.34 6.36
N GLN A 143 10.48 -0.52 7.36
CA GLN A 143 10.57 0.39 8.50
C GLN A 143 11.08 1.78 8.08
N TRP A 144 11.97 1.86 7.10
CA TRP A 144 12.34 3.14 6.49
C TRP A 144 11.15 3.85 5.85
N ILE A 145 10.28 3.12 5.14
CA ILE A 145 9.07 3.66 4.52
C ILE A 145 8.08 4.15 5.57
N GLN A 146 7.88 3.38 6.64
CA GLN A 146 7.00 3.76 7.75
C GLN A 146 7.49 5.02 8.46
N ASN A 147 8.77 5.04 8.84
CA ASN A 147 9.38 6.17 9.53
C ASN A 147 9.36 7.44 8.66
N ILE A 148 9.65 7.35 7.35
CA ILE A 148 9.67 8.55 6.50
C ILE A 148 8.28 9.18 6.33
N PHE A 149 7.20 8.39 6.30
CA PHE A 149 5.84 8.95 6.28
C PHE A 149 5.51 9.68 7.59
N SER A 150 5.85 9.10 8.75
CA SER A 150 5.71 9.78 10.04
C SER A 150 6.49 11.11 10.05
N ILE A 151 7.69 11.13 9.49
CA ILE A 151 8.50 12.35 9.38
C ILE A 151 7.84 13.38 8.45
N HIS A 152 7.30 12.95 7.30
CA HIS A 152 6.60 13.85 6.38
C HIS A 152 5.35 14.47 7.00
N ILE A 153 4.62 13.72 7.81
CA ILE A 153 3.47 14.26 8.58
C ILE A 153 3.96 15.35 9.52
N VAL A 154 5.00 15.10 10.33
CA VAL A 154 5.51 16.11 11.27
C VAL A 154 6.05 17.33 10.54
N ARG A 155 6.78 17.16 9.43
CA ARG A 155 7.31 18.26 8.60
C ARG A 155 6.23 19.19 8.06
N GLN A 156 5.01 18.70 7.81
CA GLN A 156 3.90 19.55 7.40
C GLN A 156 3.52 20.59 8.47
N PHE A 157 3.78 20.31 9.76
CA PHE A 157 3.47 21.18 10.90
C PHE A 157 4.71 21.89 11.44
N ALA A 158 5.85 21.21 11.49
CA ALA A 158 7.12 21.68 12.04
C ALA A 158 8.02 22.40 11.02
N GLY A 159 7.78 22.21 9.72
CA GLY A 159 8.59 22.74 8.63
C GLY A 159 9.42 21.66 7.92
N PRO A 160 9.85 21.92 6.67
CA PRO A 160 10.47 20.91 5.80
C PRO A 160 11.81 20.39 6.34
N ASP A 161 12.54 21.22 7.08
CA ASP A 161 13.88 20.88 7.60
C ASP A 161 13.83 20.16 8.95
N TRP A 162 12.63 19.94 9.51
CA TRP A 162 12.52 19.23 10.77
C TRP A 162 13.07 17.80 10.65
N MET A 163 13.78 17.37 11.70
CA MET A 163 14.30 16.02 11.87
C MET A 163 13.98 15.53 13.29
N PRO A 164 13.65 14.24 13.46
CA PRO A 164 13.47 13.66 14.78
C PRO A 164 14.82 13.54 15.51
N ALA A 165 14.83 13.63 16.83
CA ALA A 165 16.05 13.40 17.62
C ALA A 165 16.49 11.92 17.59
N THR A 166 15.56 11.00 17.36
CA THR A 166 15.83 9.56 17.27
C THR A 166 14.96 8.90 16.19
N ILE A 167 15.56 7.99 15.43
CA ILE A 167 14.88 7.04 14.56
C ILE A 167 15.24 5.63 15.04
N ALA A 168 14.23 4.83 15.32
CA ALA A 168 14.36 3.47 15.80
C ALA A 168 13.85 2.45 14.79
N PHE A 169 14.53 1.31 14.77
CA PHE A 169 14.19 0.15 13.98
C PHE A 169 13.90 -1.04 14.90
N GLU A 170 12.82 -1.76 14.60
CA GLU A 170 12.59 -3.09 15.15
C GLU A 170 13.61 -4.09 14.58
N ALA A 171 13.98 -3.91 13.30
CA ALA A 171 15.02 -4.70 12.67
C ALA A 171 16.38 -4.46 13.32
N ARG A 172 17.24 -5.50 13.31
CA ARG A 172 18.67 -5.37 13.66
C ARG A 172 19.44 -4.73 12.50
N TYR A 173 19.22 -3.44 12.32
CA TYR A 173 19.81 -2.61 11.28
C TYR A 173 20.49 -1.38 11.88
N THR A 174 21.65 -1.03 11.35
CA THR A 174 22.37 0.21 11.68
C THR A 174 22.69 0.92 10.36
N PRO A 175 22.16 2.12 10.12
CA PRO A 175 22.47 2.87 8.91
C PRO A 175 23.97 3.09 8.75
N ARG A 176 24.46 3.07 7.51
CA ARG A 176 25.88 3.34 7.22
C ARG A 176 26.27 4.79 7.52
N PRO A 177 27.56 5.10 7.74
CA PRO A 177 28.01 6.47 7.99
C PRO A 177 27.55 7.49 6.95
N ALA A 178 27.51 7.13 5.66
CA ALA A 178 27.00 7.99 4.60
C ALA A 178 25.50 8.30 4.77
N THR A 179 24.69 7.32 5.18
CA THR A 179 23.28 7.51 5.51
C THR A 179 23.11 8.39 6.75
N GLN A 180 23.92 8.17 7.79
CA GLN A 180 23.87 8.97 9.01
C GLN A 180 24.24 10.44 8.77
N ALA A 181 25.18 10.72 7.85
CA ALA A 181 25.57 12.08 7.50
C ALA A 181 24.43 12.91 6.90
N LEU A 182 23.42 12.26 6.29
CA LEU A 182 22.21 12.92 5.77
C LEU A 182 21.17 13.22 6.86
N TRP A 183 21.37 12.70 8.07
CA TRP A 183 20.52 12.91 9.25
C TRP A 183 21.37 13.42 10.42
N PRO A 184 21.92 14.65 10.32
CA PRO A 184 22.77 15.20 11.36
C PRO A 184 22.00 15.28 12.69
N ASN A 185 22.66 14.91 13.77
CA ASN A 185 22.12 14.90 15.13
C ASN A 185 20.96 13.92 15.38
N VAL A 186 20.68 13.01 14.45
CA VAL A 186 19.71 11.93 14.66
C VAL A 186 20.41 10.71 15.24
N ARG A 187 19.91 10.23 16.38
CA ARG A 187 20.34 8.95 16.94
C ARG A 187 19.59 7.80 16.28
N PHE A 188 20.30 6.77 15.87
CA PHE A 188 19.71 5.54 15.33
C PHE A 188 19.70 4.42 16.37
N LEU A 189 18.53 3.84 16.63
CA LEU A 189 18.37 2.69 17.52
C LEU A 189 17.94 1.46 16.75
N SER A 190 18.41 0.30 17.18
CA SER A 190 18.25 -0.98 16.48
C SER A 190 17.68 -2.04 17.42
N GLY A 191 16.98 -3.04 16.88
CA GLY A 191 16.44 -4.14 17.66
C GLY A 191 15.44 -3.73 18.74
N GLN A 192 14.65 -2.67 18.47
CA GLN A 192 13.61 -2.17 19.36
C GLN A 192 12.34 -3.05 19.27
N HIS A 193 11.36 -2.83 20.15
CA HIS A 193 10.08 -3.56 20.10
C HIS A 193 9.17 -3.14 18.93
N ALA A 194 9.39 -1.96 18.38
CA ALA A 194 8.70 -1.39 17.23
C ALA A 194 9.65 -0.39 16.52
N ALA A 195 9.37 -0.07 15.27
CA ALA A 195 9.99 1.09 14.64
C ALA A 195 9.31 2.36 15.18
N TRP A 196 10.08 3.44 15.38
CA TRP A 196 9.50 4.70 15.84
C TRP A 196 10.37 5.91 15.53
N ILE A 197 9.75 7.09 15.52
CA ILE A 197 10.45 8.37 15.53
C ILE A 197 10.08 9.17 16.77
N ASP A 198 11.04 9.97 17.25
CA ASP A 198 10.84 10.90 18.36
C ASP A 198 10.25 12.25 17.89
N VAL A 199 9.28 12.76 18.65
CA VAL A 199 8.65 14.07 18.45
C VAL A 199 8.53 14.78 19.81
N PRO A 200 9.04 16.01 20.00
CA PRO A 200 8.85 16.74 21.25
C PRO A 200 7.36 16.92 21.57
N ILE A 201 6.97 16.76 22.84
CA ILE A 201 5.55 16.84 23.23
C ILE A 201 4.93 18.21 22.85
N SER A 202 5.73 19.28 22.91
CA SER A 202 5.33 20.64 22.53
C SER A 202 4.96 20.78 21.05
N TYR A 203 5.39 19.85 20.19
CA TYR A 203 5.06 19.88 18.76
C TYR A 203 3.64 19.38 18.49
N LEU A 204 3.06 18.58 19.39
CA LEU A 204 1.74 17.99 19.21
C LEU A 204 0.62 19.04 19.09
N SER A 205 0.83 20.26 19.60
CA SER A 205 -0.09 21.39 19.50
C SER A 205 0.15 22.30 18.29
N LEU A 206 1.20 22.05 17.49
CA LEU A 206 1.48 22.84 16.28
C LEU A 206 0.28 22.78 15.34
N THR A 207 -0.07 23.93 14.77
CA THR A 207 -1.14 24.06 13.79
C THR A 207 -0.63 23.77 12.39
N ASN A 208 -1.53 23.29 11.53
CA ASN A 208 -1.14 22.95 10.16
C ASN A 208 -0.72 24.21 9.40
N ARG A 209 0.46 24.15 8.76
CA ARG A 209 1.00 25.25 7.94
C ARG A 209 0.33 25.35 6.57
N ARG A 210 -0.23 24.25 6.05
CA ARG A 210 -0.98 24.24 4.78
C ARG A 210 -2.45 24.58 5.03
N LYS A 211 -2.83 25.82 4.68
CA LYS A 211 -4.21 26.32 4.84
C LYS A 211 -5.09 26.17 3.59
N ASP A 212 -4.51 25.87 2.43
CA ASP A 212 -5.17 26.06 1.13
C ASP A 212 -5.52 24.77 0.38
N VAL A 213 -5.93 23.69 1.07
CA VAL A 213 -6.45 22.53 0.34
C VAL A 213 -7.90 22.27 0.69
N SER A 214 -8.79 22.80 -0.15
CA SER A 214 -10.19 22.39 -0.22
C SER A 214 -10.26 20.96 -0.74
N PHE A 215 -10.06 19.98 0.15
CA PHE A 215 -10.36 18.59 -0.17
C PHE A 215 -11.85 18.37 0.09
N THR A 216 -12.63 18.23 -0.97
CA THR A 216 -13.94 17.55 -0.89
C THR A 216 -13.68 16.05 -0.84
N PRO A 217 -13.95 15.36 0.28
CA PRO A 217 -13.78 13.91 0.34
C PRO A 217 -14.70 13.25 -0.69
N GLN A 218 -14.17 12.48 -1.64
CA GLN A 218 -15.01 11.57 -2.41
C GLN A 218 -15.59 10.49 -1.47
N ALA A 219 -16.81 10.04 -1.78
CA ALA A 219 -17.68 9.27 -0.89
C ALA A 219 -17.07 7.95 -0.34
N HIS A 220 -17.38 7.67 0.92
CA HIS A 220 -17.38 6.38 1.66
C HIS A 220 -16.30 5.34 1.32
N GLU A 221 -15.03 5.62 1.61
CA GLU A 221 -14.21 4.57 2.24
C GLU A 221 -14.68 4.44 3.70
N ASP A 222 -15.32 3.33 4.07
CA ASP A 222 -15.60 3.04 5.47
C ASP A 222 -14.30 3.07 6.29
N GLY A 223 -14.42 3.28 7.60
CA GLY A 223 -13.28 3.25 8.50
C GLY A 223 -12.48 1.94 8.38
N PRO A 224 -11.31 1.85 9.03
CA PRO A 224 -10.58 0.58 9.11
C PRO A 224 -11.41 -0.40 9.95
N SER A 225 -12.11 -1.33 9.28
CA SER A 225 -12.54 -2.60 9.86
C SER A 225 -11.45 -3.64 9.60
N GLY A 226 -11.30 -4.61 10.50
CA GLY A 226 -10.34 -5.69 10.30
C GLY A 226 -10.63 -6.43 8.99
N TYR A 227 -9.62 -6.57 8.13
CA TYR A 227 -9.80 -7.20 6.82
C TYR A 227 -10.08 -8.69 6.96
N ASP A 228 -11.21 -9.13 6.41
CA ASP A 228 -11.43 -10.54 6.19
C ASP A 228 -10.74 -11.02 4.90
N ILE A 229 -10.76 -12.33 4.63
CA ILE A 229 -10.09 -12.86 3.44
C ILE A 229 -10.76 -12.41 2.14
N VAL A 230 -12.07 -12.18 2.14
CA VAL A 230 -12.80 -11.72 0.94
C VAL A 230 -12.39 -10.30 0.61
N GLU A 231 -12.32 -9.42 1.61
CA GLU A 231 -11.87 -8.03 1.44
C GLU A 231 -10.42 -7.97 0.95
N LEU A 232 -9.51 -8.77 1.52
CA LEU A 232 -8.12 -8.84 1.05
C LEU A 232 -8.04 -9.27 -0.42
N LEU A 233 -8.83 -10.26 -0.84
CA LEU A 233 -8.88 -10.67 -2.24
C LEU A 233 -9.41 -9.56 -3.14
N LYS A 234 -10.45 -8.85 -2.73
CA LYS A 234 -10.98 -7.69 -3.47
C LYS A 234 -9.96 -6.55 -3.59
N LEU A 235 -9.10 -6.34 -2.59
CA LEU A 235 -8.02 -5.36 -2.65
C LEU A 235 -6.88 -5.79 -3.58
N MET A 236 -6.52 -7.07 -3.54
CA MET A 236 -5.34 -7.62 -4.23
C MET A 236 -5.59 -7.92 -5.71
N LEU A 237 -6.70 -8.61 -6.03
CA LEU A 237 -6.97 -9.13 -7.39
C LEU A 237 -7.02 -8.07 -8.49
N PRO A 238 -7.49 -6.81 -8.26
CA PRO A 238 -7.43 -5.75 -9.27
C PRO A 238 -6.04 -5.55 -9.88
N SER A 239 -4.97 -5.69 -9.09
CA SER A 239 -3.59 -5.51 -9.54
C SER A 239 -3.13 -6.52 -10.61
N TYR A 240 -3.89 -7.61 -10.77
CA TYR A 240 -3.54 -8.75 -11.60
C TYR A 240 -4.51 -9.01 -12.75
N LEU A 241 -5.57 -8.19 -12.92
CA LEU A 241 -6.59 -8.43 -13.94
C LEU A 241 -5.99 -8.45 -15.35
N ASP A 242 -5.07 -7.53 -15.65
CA ASP A 242 -4.40 -7.37 -16.94
C ASP A 242 -3.00 -8.01 -16.99
N ASP A 243 -2.55 -8.65 -15.89
CA ASP A 243 -1.15 -9.10 -15.71
C ASP A 243 -1.06 -10.56 -15.21
N GLY A 244 -2.06 -11.37 -15.56
CA GLY A 244 -2.15 -12.76 -15.16
C GLY A 244 -2.74 -12.94 -13.76
N ILE A 245 -4.01 -13.31 -13.73
CA ILE A 245 -4.75 -13.58 -12.50
C ILE A 245 -4.13 -14.78 -11.77
N PRO A 246 -3.76 -14.66 -10.47
CA PRO A 246 -3.23 -15.77 -9.70
C PRO A 246 -4.19 -16.95 -9.68
N ALA A 247 -3.66 -18.17 -9.80
CA ALA A 247 -4.49 -19.35 -9.64
C ALA A 247 -4.91 -19.52 -8.17
N LEU A 248 -6.01 -20.23 -7.94
CA LEU A 248 -6.50 -20.51 -6.58
C LEU A 248 -5.42 -21.14 -5.67
N ALA A 249 -4.58 -22.00 -6.24
CA ALA A 249 -3.48 -22.63 -5.50
C ALA A 249 -2.44 -21.59 -5.04
N ASP A 250 -2.11 -20.62 -5.88
CA ASP A 250 -1.17 -19.54 -5.55
C ASP A 250 -1.74 -18.66 -4.43
N VAL A 251 -3.03 -18.32 -4.52
CA VAL A 251 -3.71 -17.51 -3.50
C VAL A 251 -3.79 -18.26 -2.16
N ALA A 252 -4.06 -19.57 -2.18
CA ALA A 252 -4.06 -20.39 -0.97
C ALA A 252 -2.67 -20.46 -0.31
N GLU A 253 -1.61 -20.59 -1.13
CA GLU A 253 -0.22 -20.55 -0.66
C GLU A 253 0.11 -19.19 -0.02
N MET A 254 -0.27 -18.07 -0.66
CA MET A 254 -0.10 -16.73 -0.10
C MET A 254 -0.82 -16.56 1.24
N ALA A 255 -1.96 -17.23 1.42
CA ALA A 255 -2.74 -17.22 2.65
C ALA A 255 -2.24 -18.20 3.73
N GLY A 256 -1.19 -18.96 3.45
CA GLY A 256 -0.58 -19.94 4.36
C GLY A 256 -1.45 -21.16 4.63
N VAL A 257 -2.32 -21.56 3.70
CA VAL A 257 -3.23 -22.71 3.85
C VAL A 257 -3.29 -23.59 2.60
N SER A 258 -3.78 -24.83 2.75
CA SER A 258 -4.02 -25.69 1.59
C SER A 258 -5.20 -25.19 0.74
N THR A 259 -5.18 -25.48 -0.57
CA THR A 259 -6.26 -25.15 -1.52
C THR A 259 -7.64 -25.58 -1.01
N ARG A 260 -7.74 -26.81 -0.49
CA ARG A 260 -8.99 -27.35 0.08
C ARG A 260 -9.48 -26.55 1.29
N SER A 261 -8.57 -26.16 2.18
CA SER A 261 -8.91 -25.33 3.35
C SER A 261 -9.35 -23.94 2.93
N PHE A 262 -8.70 -23.37 1.92
CA PHE A 262 -9.05 -22.06 1.36
C PHE A 262 -10.45 -22.08 0.72
N GLN A 263 -10.73 -23.06 -0.15
CA GLN A 263 -12.05 -23.27 -0.74
C GLN A 263 -13.14 -23.42 0.31
N ARG A 264 -12.90 -24.24 1.34
CA ARG A 264 -13.85 -24.42 2.45
C ARG A 264 -14.12 -23.12 3.19
N LYS A 265 -13.11 -22.26 3.37
CA LYS A 265 -13.27 -20.95 4.02
C LYS A 265 -14.16 -20.02 3.19
N LEU A 266 -13.94 -19.96 1.87
CA LEU A 266 -14.80 -19.18 0.98
C LEU A 266 -16.24 -19.74 0.96
N ALA A 267 -16.39 -21.06 0.88
CA ALA A 267 -17.69 -21.72 0.88
C ALA A 267 -18.48 -21.45 2.17
N HIS A 268 -17.80 -21.27 3.32
CA HIS A 268 -18.45 -20.93 4.59
C HIS A 268 -19.11 -19.55 4.57
N VAL A 269 -18.61 -18.62 3.75
CA VAL A 269 -19.24 -17.31 3.50
C VAL A 269 -20.06 -17.30 2.20
N GLY A 270 -20.37 -18.47 1.65
CA GLY A 270 -21.22 -18.63 0.46
C GLY A 270 -20.56 -18.22 -0.86
N LEU A 271 -19.23 -18.14 -0.92
CA LEU A 271 -18.50 -17.70 -2.11
C LEU A 271 -17.55 -18.77 -2.62
N SER A 272 -17.32 -18.77 -3.93
CA SER A 272 -16.19 -19.43 -4.58
C SER A 272 -15.14 -18.41 -5.04
N TYR A 273 -13.95 -18.88 -5.39
CA TYR A 273 -12.92 -18.00 -5.96
C TYR A 273 -13.34 -17.41 -7.31
N SER A 274 -14.09 -18.17 -8.12
CA SER A 274 -14.67 -17.67 -9.37
C SER A 274 -15.70 -16.56 -9.13
N ASP A 275 -16.52 -16.66 -8.08
CA ASP A 275 -17.50 -15.61 -7.75
C ASP A 275 -16.79 -14.30 -7.37
N LEU A 276 -15.68 -14.40 -6.62
CA LEU A 276 -14.85 -13.26 -6.27
C LEU A 276 -14.20 -12.62 -7.49
N LEU A 277 -13.65 -13.44 -8.40
CA LEU A 277 -13.08 -12.93 -9.65
C LEU A 277 -14.13 -12.24 -10.51
N ASP A 278 -15.31 -12.84 -10.69
CA ASP A 278 -16.41 -12.21 -11.42
C ASP A 278 -16.81 -10.86 -10.82
N THR A 279 -16.84 -10.78 -9.48
CA THR A 279 -17.13 -9.55 -8.74
C THR A 279 -16.06 -8.48 -9.01
N VAL A 280 -14.78 -8.82 -8.83
CA VAL A 280 -13.65 -7.89 -9.04
C VAL A 280 -13.61 -7.40 -10.49
N ARG A 281 -13.80 -8.30 -11.46
CA ARG A 281 -13.87 -7.95 -12.89
C ARG A 281 -15.00 -6.98 -13.19
N TYR A 282 -16.18 -7.24 -12.62
CA TYR A 282 -17.35 -6.38 -12.79
C TYR A 282 -17.14 -4.99 -12.15
N GLU A 283 -16.62 -4.93 -10.91
CA GLU A 283 -16.33 -3.69 -10.21
C GLU A 283 -15.33 -2.83 -10.99
N ASN A 284 -14.24 -3.43 -11.48
CA ASN A 284 -13.24 -2.75 -12.30
C ASN A 284 -13.83 -2.26 -13.63
N ALA A 285 -14.55 -3.11 -14.37
CA ALA A 285 -15.19 -2.72 -15.62
C ALA A 285 -16.18 -1.56 -15.42
N SER A 286 -16.99 -1.64 -14.37
CA SER A 286 -17.98 -0.60 -14.05
C SER A 286 -17.31 0.73 -13.71
N LYS A 287 -16.19 0.69 -12.97
CA LYS A 287 -15.37 1.87 -12.69
C LYS A 287 -14.86 2.52 -13.98
N LEU A 288 -14.19 1.75 -14.83
CA LEU A 288 -13.66 2.25 -16.11
C LEU A 288 -14.77 2.80 -17.03
N LEU A 289 -15.92 2.14 -17.08
CA LEU A 289 -17.07 2.62 -17.86
C LEU A 289 -17.63 3.96 -17.36
N ARG A 290 -17.56 4.22 -16.04
CA ARG A 290 -17.97 5.51 -15.44
C ARG A 290 -16.93 6.59 -15.63
N GLU A 291 -15.65 6.26 -15.47
CA GLU A 291 -14.59 7.26 -15.26
C GLU A 291 -13.72 7.54 -16.50
N THR A 292 -13.69 6.65 -17.52
CA THR A 292 -12.83 6.84 -18.71
C THR A 292 -13.53 6.68 -20.07
N ASP A 293 -13.02 7.35 -21.11
CA ASP A 293 -13.50 7.19 -22.49
C ASP A 293 -12.88 6.00 -23.22
N SER A 294 -12.21 5.09 -22.50
CA SER A 294 -11.57 3.90 -23.07
C SER A 294 -12.55 3.09 -23.90
N ARG A 295 -12.08 2.44 -24.98
CA ARG A 295 -12.98 1.63 -25.81
C ARG A 295 -13.45 0.42 -25.00
N ILE A 296 -14.68 -0.04 -25.25
CA ILE A 296 -15.27 -1.19 -24.53
C ILE A 296 -14.38 -2.44 -24.62
N ILE A 297 -13.71 -2.61 -25.77
CA ILE A 297 -12.73 -3.69 -25.98
C ILE A 297 -11.51 -3.56 -25.06
N ASP A 298 -10.96 -2.35 -24.89
CA ASP A 298 -9.83 -2.10 -24.01
C ASP A 298 -10.24 -2.34 -22.54
N ILE A 299 -11.45 -1.93 -22.16
CA ILE A 299 -12.01 -2.19 -20.81
C ILE A 299 -12.18 -3.70 -20.55
N ALA A 300 -12.55 -4.48 -21.57
CA ALA A 300 -12.66 -5.93 -21.44
C ALA A 300 -11.30 -6.55 -21.07
N PHE A 301 -10.24 -6.16 -21.79
CA PHE A 301 -8.88 -6.64 -21.52
C PHE A 301 -8.35 -6.16 -20.18
N SER A 302 -8.50 -4.88 -19.84
CA SER A 302 -8.09 -4.34 -18.53
C SER A 302 -8.87 -4.95 -17.35
N SER A 303 -10.07 -5.48 -17.62
CA SER A 303 -10.87 -6.24 -16.64
C SER A 303 -10.58 -7.74 -16.68
N GLY A 304 -9.49 -8.18 -17.32
CA GLY A 304 -9.02 -9.56 -17.29
C GLY A 304 -9.84 -10.56 -18.10
N TYR A 305 -10.55 -10.11 -19.14
CA TYR A 305 -11.15 -10.97 -20.16
C TYR A 305 -10.24 -11.06 -21.37
N THR A 306 -10.06 -12.28 -21.90
CA THR A 306 -9.33 -12.52 -23.15
C THR A 306 -10.22 -12.41 -24.39
N ASP A 307 -11.55 -12.43 -24.22
CA ASP A 307 -12.55 -12.32 -25.28
C ASP A 307 -13.58 -11.22 -24.93
N PRO A 308 -13.65 -10.12 -25.70
CA PRO A 308 -14.63 -9.04 -25.51
C PRO A 308 -16.10 -9.49 -25.64
N ALA A 309 -16.38 -10.53 -26.43
CA ALA A 309 -17.72 -11.09 -26.54
C ALA A 309 -18.12 -11.81 -25.25
N HIS A 310 -17.20 -12.57 -24.65
CA HIS A 310 -17.37 -13.15 -23.33
C HIS A 310 -17.57 -12.08 -22.25
N PHE A 311 -16.76 -11.02 -22.24
CA PHE A 311 -16.95 -9.87 -21.36
C PHE A 311 -18.36 -9.30 -21.47
N SER A 312 -18.83 -9.00 -22.68
CA SER A 312 -20.14 -8.36 -22.89
C SER A 312 -21.29 -9.22 -22.35
N ARG A 313 -21.23 -10.56 -22.53
CA ARG A 313 -22.20 -11.50 -21.97
C ARG A 313 -22.14 -11.55 -20.44
N ALA A 314 -20.93 -11.64 -19.88
CA ALA A 314 -20.72 -11.70 -18.44
C ALA A 314 -21.18 -10.40 -17.74
N PHE A 315 -20.80 -9.24 -18.28
CA PHE A 315 -21.21 -7.94 -17.77
C PHE A 315 -22.74 -7.79 -17.81
N ARG A 316 -23.38 -8.15 -18.92
CA ARG A 316 -24.86 -8.10 -19.03
C ARG A 316 -25.55 -9.04 -18.05
N ARG A 317 -24.99 -10.23 -17.79
CA ARG A 317 -25.52 -11.17 -16.80
C ARG A 317 -25.55 -10.57 -15.39
N ILE A 318 -24.54 -9.79 -15.02
CA ILE A 318 -24.41 -9.18 -13.69
C ILE A 318 -25.16 -7.84 -13.61
N ALA A 319 -24.97 -6.96 -14.60
CA ALA A 319 -25.51 -5.59 -14.63
C ALA A 319 -26.95 -5.48 -15.14
N GLY A 320 -27.47 -6.51 -15.81
CA GLY A 320 -28.74 -6.49 -16.54
C GLY A 320 -28.71 -5.75 -17.89
N VAL A 321 -27.71 -4.90 -18.14
CA VAL A 321 -27.54 -4.09 -19.36
C VAL A 321 -26.19 -4.32 -20.03
N THR A 322 -26.06 -3.93 -21.30
CA THR A 322 -24.75 -4.03 -21.99
C THR A 322 -23.75 -3.00 -21.44
N PRO A 323 -22.43 -3.23 -21.57
CA PRO A 323 -21.40 -2.26 -21.16
C PRO A 323 -21.62 -0.85 -21.75
N ARG A 324 -22.04 -0.78 -23.02
CA ARG A 324 -22.33 0.49 -23.69
C ARG A 324 -23.52 1.22 -23.05
N GLN A 325 -24.62 0.52 -22.85
CA GLN A 325 -25.81 1.08 -22.18
C GLN A 325 -25.48 1.53 -20.76
N PHE A 326 -24.69 0.75 -20.02
CA PHE A 326 -24.25 1.11 -18.68
C PHE A 326 -23.47 2.43 -18.67
N ARG A 327 -22.55 2.63 -19.63
CA ARG A 327 -21.81 3.89 -19.78
C ARG A 327 -22.75 5.06 -20.07
N GLU A 328 -23.66 4.90 -21.03
CA GLU A 328 -24.63 5.93 -21.42
C GLU A 328 -25.55 6.33 -20.24
N GLN A 329 -25.87 5.40 -19.35
CA GLN A 329 -26.72 5.66 -18.17
C GLN A 329 -25.95 6.25 -16.99
N SER A 330 -24.68 5.89 -16.81
CA SER A 330 -23.90 6.25 -15.62
C SER A 330 -23.21 7.61 -15.72
N ARG A 331 -23.21 8.23 -16.91
CA ARG A 331 -22.63 9.56 -17.14
C ARG A 331 -23.76 10.54 -17.42
N PRO A 332 -24.00 11.53 -16.55
CA PRO A 332 -24.77 12.69 -16.95
C PRO A 332 -24.04 13.35 -18.13
N GLY A 333 -24.79 13.65 -19.20
CA GLY A 333 -24.27 14.32 -20.39
C GLY A 333 -23.77 15.74 -20.15
#